data_AF-A0A2W5NSI3-F1
#
_entry.id   AF-A0A2W5NSI3-F1
#
_cell.length_a   1.000
_cell.length_b   1.000
_cell.length_c   1.000
_cell.angle_alpha   90.00
_cell.angle_beta   90.00
_cell.angle_gamma   90.00
#
_symmetry.space_group_name_H-M   'P 1'
#
loop_
_entity.id
_entity.type
_entity.pdbx_description
1 polymer ?
#
loop_
_entity_poly.entity_id
_entity_poly.type
_entity_poly.pdbx_seq_one_letter_code
_entity_poly.pdbx_strand_id
1 'polypeptide(L)'
;MATTAVIKRLGTRPTGKNGRPPACKTTARSSDMASKTILTTTLTAIALAAAMTGCKGSEPAATTTGASGEPVSVSETIEAREANFKAIAKANKAAKEALEDDQPDFAVVGASATSIQTDAGKILDLFPKGSGKESGEKTEALPAIWDKPAEFKTAADRLATAAGKLKTAADAKDAAAAKLAMGEIGGACKGCHENFREKKQ
;
A
#
# COMPACT_ATOMS: atom_id res chain seq x y z
N MET A 1 -30.50 -6.86 -67.06
CA MET A 1 -29.97 -8.23 -66.87
C MET A 1 -28.73 -8.09 -65.99
N ALA A 2 -28.59 -8.54 -64.74
CA ALA A 2 -29.38 -9.29 -63.77
C ALA A 2 -28.97 -8.74 -62.37
N THR A 3 -29.86 -8.20 -61.54
CA THR A 3 -30.51 -8.88 -60.39
C THR A 3 -29.74 -10.05 -59.78
N THR A 4 -29.36 -9.95 -58.49
CA THR A 4 -29.45 -10.96 -57.38
C THR A 4 -28.67 -10.40 -56.17
N ALA A 5 -29.30 -9.74 -55.20
CA ALA A 5 -30.04 -10.25 -54.03
C ALA A 5 -29.19 -10.47 -52.76
N VAL A 6 -29.53 -9.64 -51.76
CA VAL A 6 -29.17 -9.68 -50.34
C VAL A 6 -29.67 -10.98 -49.69
N ILE A 7 -28.83 -11.67 -48.92
CA ILE A 7 -29.28 -12.68 -47.96
C ILE A 7 -28.71 -12.39 -46.58
N LYS A 8 -29.54 -11.71 -45.78
CA LYS A 8 -29.40 -11.50 -44.34
C LYS A 8 -29.75 -12.82 -43.63
N ARG A 9 -28.75 -13.55 -43.11
CA ARG A 9 -29.01 -14.70 -42.24
C ARG A 9 -29.26 -14.22 -40.81
N LEU A 10 -30.55 -14.13 -40.47
CA LEU A 10 -31.05 -14.08 -39.10
C LEU A 10 -30.83 -15.45 -38.47
N GLY A 11 -29.87 -15.55 -37.54
CA GLY A 11 -29.69 -16.72 -36.68
C GLY A 11 -30.63 -16.63 -35.49
N THR A 12 -31.65 -17.49 -35.48
CA THR A 12 -32.61 -17.68 -34.39
C THR A 12 -31.95 -18.36 -33.19
N ARG A 13 -32.21 -17.81 -32.00
CA ARG A 13 -31.70 -18.26 -30.71
C ARG A 13 -32.65 -19.33 -30.13
N PRO A 14 -32.22 -20.56 -29.82
CA PRO A 14 -33.10 -21.54 -29.20
C PRO A 14 -33.25 -21.27 -27.69
N THR A 15 -34.50 -21.14 -27.24
CA THR A 15 -34.92 -21.09 -25.84
C THR A 15 -35.05 -22.51 -25.29
N GLY A 16 -33.96 -23.01 -24.68
CA GLY A 16 -33.94 -24.29 -23.97
C GLY A 16 -34.32 -24.12 -22.50
N LYS A 17 -35.49 -24.67 -22.13
CA LYS A 17 -36.02 -24.75 -20.76
C LYS A 17 -35.22 -25.75 -19.90
N ASN A 18 -35.07 -25.39 -18.64
CA ASN A 18 -35.08 -26.25 -17.45
C ASN A 18 -34.16 -27.49 -17.46
N GLY A 19 -32.88 -27.28 -17.14
CA GLY A 19 -31.98 -28.32 -16.62
C GLY A 19 -31.66 -28.05 -15.16
N ARG A 20 -32.23 -28.85 -14.26
CA ARG A 20 -31.90 -28.90 -12.83
C ARG A 20 -30.42 -29.26 -12.65
N PRO A 21 -29.64 -28.58 -11.79
CA PRO A 21 -28.26 -28.96 -11.56
C PRO A 21 -28.20 -30.31 -10.83
N PRO A 22 -27.29 -31.24 -11.16
CA PRO A 22 -26.97 -32.32 -10.25
C PRO A 22 -26.27 -31.72 -9.01
N ALA A 23 -26.85 -32.00 -7.84
CA ALA A 23 -26.23 -31.72 -6.57
C ALA A 23 -24.87 -32.43 -6.49
N CYS A 24 -23.79 -31.69 -6.74
CA CYS A 24 -22.45 -32.13 -6.39
C CYS A 24 -22.35 -32.02 -4.87
N LYS A 25 -22.48 -33.18 -4.23
CA LYS A 25 -22.46 -33.36 -2.79
C LYS A 25 -21.20 -32.72 -2.22
N THR A 26 -21.40 -31.82 -1.26
CA THR A 26 -20.42 -31.40 -0.27
C THR A 26 -19.85 -32.65 0.42
N THR A 27 -18.75 -33.20 -0.07
CA THR A 27 -17.91 -34.09 0.73
C THR A 27 -17.05 -33.22 1.62
N ALA A 28 -17.63 -32.80 2.73
CA ALA A 28 -16.89 -32.40 3.90
C ALA A 28 -16.00 -33.59 4.29
N ARG A 29 -14.68 -33.47 4.08
CA ARG A 29 -13.72 -34.41 4.67
C ARG A 29 -13.36 -33.89 6.05
N SER A 30 -14.30 -34.03 6.98
CA SER A 30 -13.97 -34.19 8.39
C SER A 30 -13.55 -35.64 8.56
N SER A 31 -12.26 -35.85 8.81
CA SER A 31 -11.79 -37.09 9.42
C SER A 31 -11.31 -36.71 10.81
N ASP A 32 -12.29 -36.76 11.70
CA ASP A 32 -12.14 -37.13 13.09
C ASP A 32 -11.29 -38.41 13.13
N MET A 33 -10.13 -38.34 13.78
CA MET A 33 -9.38 -39.54 14.17
C MET A 33 -9.19 -39.46 15.68
N ALA A 34 -10.18 -40.04 16.34
CA ALA A 34 -10.20 -40.28 17.76
C ALA A 34 -9.03 -41.16 18.21
N SER A 35 -8.47 -40.74 19.33
CA SER A 35 -8.19 -41.56 20.51
C SER A 35 -7.08 -42.61 20.43
N LYS A 36 -5.96 -42.29 21.09
CA LYS A 36 -5.31 -43.18 22.07
C LYS A 36 -4.47 -42.37 23.06
N THR A 37 -5.10 -42.09 24.21
CA THR A 37 -4.57 -42.18 25.57
C THR A 37 -3.05 -42.25 25.74
N ILE A 38 -2.44 -41.18 26.29
CA ILE A 38 -1.28 -41.30 27.19
C ILE A 38 -1.52 -40.38 28.38
N LEU A 39 -1.97 -40.97 29.49
CA LEU A 39 -1.78 -40.43 30.83
C LEU A 39 -0.28 -40.35 31.09
N THR A 40 0.23 -39.21 31.54
CA THR A 40 1.09 -39.12 32.73
C THR A 40 1.24 -37.67 33.16
N THR A 41 0.71 -37.44 34.36
CA THR A 41 0.94 -36.35 35.32
C THR A 41 2.40 -35.92 35.47
N THR A 42 2.65 -34.60 35.57
CA THR A 42 3.38 -34.01 36.70
C THR A 42 3.22 -32.48 36.71
N LEU A 43 2.57 -31.98 37.77
CA LEU A 43 2.74 -30.62 38.28
C LEU A 43 4.22 -30.39 38.63
N THR A 44 4.79 -29.27 38.22
CA THR A 44 5.76 -28.54 39.05
C THR A 44 5.58 -27.04 38.84
N ALA A 45 4.84 -26.43 39.76
CA ALA A 45 4.96 -25.02 40.05
C ALA A 45 6.27 -24.82 40.83
N ILE A 46 7.11 -23.89 40.38
CA ILE A 46 8.20 -23.35 41.19
C ILE A 46 8.10 -21.84 41.08
N ALA A 47 7.40 -21.25 42.04
CA ALA A 47 7.61 -19.88 42.46
C ALA A 47 8.70 -19.92 43.53
N LEU A 48 9.80 -19.19 43.31
CA LEU A 48 10.69 -18.79 44.39
C LEU A 48 11.02 -17.32 44.21
N ALA A 49 10.39 -16.50 45.06
CA ALA A 49 10.75 -15.12 45.30
C ALA A 49 12.01 -15.06 46.16
N ALA A 50 12.96 -14.20 45.79
CA ALA A 50 13.97 -13.70 46.70
C ALA A 50 14.12 -12.19 46.44
N ALA A 51 13.58 -11.40 47.38
CA ALA A 51 13.86 -9.99 47.52
C ALA A 51 15.20 -9.82 48.24
N MET A 52 16.08 -8.93 47.76
CA MET A 52 17.17 -8.35 48.54
C MET A 52 17.16 -6.84 48.34
N THR A 53 17.04 -6.15 49.46
CA THR A 53 17.01 -4.71 49.67
C THR A 53 18.39 -4.07 49.44
N GLY A 54 18.40 -3.02 48.61
CA GLY A 54 19.05 -1.72 48.87
C GLY A 54 20.58 -1.62 48.88
N CYS A 55 21.14 -0.93 47.88
CA CYS A 55 22.22 0.04 48.12
C CYS A 55 22.12 1.24 47.17
N LYS A 56 22.30 2.42 47.77
CA LYS A 56 22.37 3.76 47.20
C LYS A 56 23.51 3.84 46.17
N GLY A 57 23.27 4.38 44.98
CA GLY A 57 24.35 4.69 44.04
C GLY A 57 23.88 5.22 42.70
N SER A 58 24.03 6.54 42.54
CA SER A 58 24.19 7.33 41.31
C SER A 58 23.63 6.80 39.99
N GLU A 59 22.62 7.53 39.53
CA GLU A 59 22.35 7.89 38.13
C GLU A 59 23.54 7.68 37.18
N PRO A 60 23.43 6.80 36.16
CA PRO A 60 24.08 7.07 34.90
C PRO A 60 23.14 7.98 34.13
N ALA A 61 23.55 9.24 33.97
CA ALA A 61 23.06 10.06 32.88
C ALA A 61 23.11 9.20 31.62
N ALA A 62 21.94 8.92 31.05
CA ALA A 62 21.86 8.36 29.72
C ALA A 62 22.46 9.41 28.78
N THR A 63 23.76 9.27 28.53
CA THR A 63 24.42 9.89 27.39
C THR A 63 23.67 9.38 26.18
N THR A 64 22.77 10.20 25.66
CA THR A 64 22.26 10.07 24.31
C THR A 64 23.44 10.31 23.37
N THR A 65 24.26 9.29 23.17
CA THR A 65 25.01 9.14 21.92
C THR A 65 23.98 8.72 20.88
N GLY A 66 23.34 9.71 20.27
CA GLY A 66 22.48 9.56 19.11
C GLY A 66 23.10 10.31 17.94
N ALA A 67 23.71 9.55 17.03
CA ALA A 67 24.16 9.91 15.68
C ALA A 67 24.43 11.40 15.39
N SER A 68 25.71 11.73 15.27
CA SER A 68 26.18 12.93 14.57
C SER A 68 25.88 12.78 13.07
N GLY A 69 24.63 13.03 12.69
CA GLY A 69 24.31 13.64 11.40
C GLY A 69 24.30 15.14 11.61
N GLU A 70 24.89 15.90 10.67
CA GLU A 70 24.73 17.35 10.62
C GLU A 70 23.24 17.71 10.76
N PRO A 71 22.86 18.74 11.55
CA PRO A 71 21.45 19.10 11.68
C PRO A 71 20.92 19.55 10.31
N VAL A 72 20.24 18.64 9.59
CA VAL A 72 19.53 18.98 8.36
C VAL A 72 18.48 20.01 8.73
N SER A 73 18.47 21.14 8.03
CA SER A 73 17.52 22.20 8.34
C SER A 73 16.08 21.73 8.05
N VAL A 74 15.12 22.28 8.78
CA VAL A 74 13.69 21.98 8.55
C VAL A 74 13.28 22.38 7.13
N SER A 75 13.84 23.48 6.62
CA SER A 75 13.61 23.96 5.26
C SER A 75 14.08 22.94 4.21
N GLU A 76 15.33 22.44 4.31
CA GLU A 76 15.86 21.40 3.40
C GLU A 76 15.04 20.10 3.45
N THR A 77 14.55 19.73 4.64
CA THR A 77 13.67 18.58 4.80
C THR A 77 12.34 18.75 4.05
N ILE A 78 11.75 19.95 4.13
CA ILE A 78 10.49 20.27 3.43
C ILE A 78 10.73 20.29 1.91
N GLU A 79 11.84 20.85 1.44
CA GLU A 79 12.22 20.82 0.03
C GLU A 79 12.40 19.38 -0.49
N ALA A 80 13.10 18.53 0.26
CA ALA A 80 13.29 17.13 -0.08
C ALA A 80 11.95 16.36 -0.14
N ARG A 81 11.05 16.62 0.81
CA ARG A 81 9.68 16.10 0.83
C ARG A 81 8.92 16.48 -0.42
N GLU A 82 8.90 17.77 -0.77
CA GLU A 82 8.21 18.24 -1.97
C GLU A 82 8.80 17.67 -3.25
N ALA A 83 10.12 17.58 -3.34
CA ALA A 83 10.81 16.99 -4.48
C ALA A 83 10.41 15.52 -4.67
N ASN A 84 10.34 14.74 -3.58
CA ASN A 84 9.86 13.36 -3.60
C ASN A 84 8.42 13.25 -4.14
N PHE A 85 7.49 14.09 -3.67
CA PHE A 85 6.12 14.09 -4.18
C PHE A 85 6.02 14.57 -5.65
N LYS A 86 6.85 15.52 -6.07
CA LYS A 86 6.94 15.95 -7.48
C LYS A 86 7.46 14.81 -8.37
N ALA A 87 8.42 14.02 -7.90
CA ALA A 87 8.93 12.83 -8.60
C ALA A 87 7.84 11.75 -8.74
N ILE A 88 7.11 11.44 -7.66
CA ILE A 88 5.95 10.53 -7.70
C ILE A 88 4.91 11.01 -8.72
N ALA A 89 4.55 12.30 -8.69
CA ALA A 89 3.57 12.87 -9.61
C ALA A 89 4.02 12.77 -11.08
N LYS A 90 5.32 13.02 -11.35
CA LYS A 90 5.91 12.88 -12.67
C LYS A 90 5.87 11.44 -13.17
N ALA A 91 6.27 10.47 -12.34
CA ALA A 91 6.22 9.05 -12.69
C ALA A 91 4.78 8.58 -12.91
N ASN A 92 3.84 8.99 -12.07
CA ASN A 92 2.42 8.68 -12.26
C ASN A 92 1.86 9.25 -13.57
N LYS A 93 2.25 10.47 -13.93
CA LYS A 93 1.88 11.07 -15.22
C LYS A 93 2.42 10.25 -16.39
N ALA A 94 3.70 9.88 -16.36
CA ALA A 94 4.32 9.07 -17.40
C ALA A 94 3.65 7.70 -17.56
N ALA A 95 3.31 7.02 -16.45
CA ALA A 95 2.55 5.77 -16.48
C ALA A 95 1.16 5.94 -17.10
N LYS A 96 0.47 7.04 -16.78
CA LYS A 96 -0.85 7.34 -17.34
C LYS A 96 -0.78 7.53 -18.86
N GLU A 97 0.14 8.38 -19.31
CA GLU A 97 0.33 8.68 -20.74
C GLU A 97 0.68 7.40 -21.52
N ALA A 98 1.60 6.58 -20.99
CA ALA A 98 1.98 5.30 -21.59
C ALA A 98 0.85 4.24 -21.64
N LEU A 99 -0.25 4.42 -20.90
CA LEU A 99 -1.43 3.55 -20.94
C LEU A 99 -2.57 4.09 -21.82
N GLU A 100 -2.51 5.35 -22.22
CA GLU A 100 -3.53 6.02 -23.04
C GLU A 100 -3.29 5.83 -24.54
N ASP A 101 -2.08 5.44 -24.94
CA ASP A 101 -1.74 5.13 -26.34
C ASP A 101 -2.50 3.89 -26.88
N ASP A 102 -2.71 3.85 -28.20
CA ASP A 102 -3.34 2.70 -28.90
C ASP A 102 -2.58 1.38 -28.64
N GLN A 103 -1.27 1.49 -28.38
CA GLN A 103 -0.42 0.40 -27.92
C GLN A 103 0.30 0.84 -26.64
N PRO A 104 -0.10 0.32 -25.46
CA PRO A 104 0.53 0.72 -24.21
C PRO A 104 2.03 0.39 -24.15
N ASP A 105 2.83 1.36 -23.71
CA ASP A 105 4.25 1.15 -23.40
C ASP A 105 4.42 0.61 -21.98
N PHE A 106 4.31 -0.71 -21.85
CA PHE A 106 4.46 -1.39 -20.56
C PHE A 106 5.86 -1.27 -19.94
N ALA A 107 6.89 -0.94 -20.72
CA ALA A 107 8.22 -0.70 -20.16
C ALA A 107 8.23 0.63 -19.38
N VAL A 108 7.64 1.68 -19.95
CA VAL A 108 7.46 2.97 -19.25
C VAL A 108 6.54 2.83 -18.04
N VAL A 109 5.44 2.07 -18.16
CA VAL A 109 4.54 1.80 -17.03
C VAL A 109 5.28 1.09 -15.89
N GLY A 110 6.04 0.04 -16.19
CA GLY A 110 6.81 -0.71 -15.19
C GLY A 110 7.91 0.12 -14.53
N ALA A 111 8.64 0.92 -15.30
CA ALA A 111 9.66 1.82 -14.76
C ALA A 111 9.04 2.89 -13.84
N SER A 112 7.93 3.48 -14.27
CA SER A 112 7.18 4.48 -13.50
C SER A 112 6.63 3.89 -12.20
N ALA A 113 6.04 2.69 -12.25
CA ALA A 113 5.55 1.97 -11.08
C ALA A 113 6.67 1.73 -10.05
N THR A 114 7.85 1.34 -10.52
CA THR A 114 9.03 1.14 -9.66
C THR A 114 9.48 2.44 -8.99
N SER A 115 9.50 3.54 -9.74
CA SER A 115 9.83 4.87 -9.19
C SER A 115 8.83 5.28 -8.13
N ILE A 116 7.52 5.16 -8.40
CA ILE A 116 6.47 5.50 -7.43
C ILE A 116 6.61 4.66 -6.17
N GLN A 117 6.81 3.34 -6.30
CA GLN A 117 6.95 2.45 -5.13
C GLN A 117 8.18 2.82 -4.29
N THR A 118 9.30 3.13 -4.94
CA THR A 118 10.55 3.52 -4.28
C THR A 118 10.37 4.82 -3.51
N ASP A 119 9.79 5.84 -4.14
CA ASP A 119 9.59 7.15 -3.52
C ASP A 119 8.47 7.15 -2.48
N ALA A 120 7.46 6.27 -2.63
CA ALA A 120 6.45 6.03 -1.60
C ALA A 120 7.08 5.44 -0.32
N GLY A 121 8.08 4.57 -0.46
CA GLY A 121 8.81 3.99 0.67
C GLY A 121 9.59 5.01 1.51
N LYS A 122 9.93 6.16 0.93
CA LYS A 122 10.67 7.25 1.61
C LYS A 122 9.74 8.21 2.36
N ILE A 123 8.42 8.13 2.16
CA ILE A 123 7.49 9.16 2.63
C ILE A 123 7.61 9.40 4.13
N LEU A 124 7.65 8.36 4.96
CA LEU A 124 7.66 8.53 6.42
C LEU A 124 8.89 9.28 6.93
N ASP A 125 10.05 8.99 6.35
CA ASP A 125 11.33 9.56 6.75
C ASP A 125 11.42 11.07 6.44
N LEU A 126 10.58 11.54 5.52
CA LEU A 126 10.52 12.93 5.09
C LEU A 126 9.65 13.81 6.02
N PHE A 127 9.10 13.28 7.12
CA PHE A 127 8.26 14.01 8.08
C PHE A 127 8.77 13.92 9.53
N PRO A 128 10.00 14.38 9.82
CA PRO A 128 10.49 14.44 11.19
C PRO A 128 9.60 15.35 12.05
N LYS A 129 9.52 15.05 13.35
CA LYS A 129 8.78 15.89 14.31
C LYS A 129 9.35 17.31 14.32
N GLY A 130 8.49 18.32 14.38
CA GLY A 130 8.92 19.72 14.32
C GLY A 130 9.05 20.27 12.91
N SER A 131 8.72 19.50 11.87
CA SER A 131 8.67 19.96 10.46
C SER A 131 7.25 20.29 9.96
N GLY A 132 6.31 20.46 10.89
CA GLY A 132 5.00 21.02 10.62
C GLY A 132 5.01 22.54 10.65
N LYS A 133 3.81 23.14 10.68
CA LYS A 133 3.65 24.60 10.72
C LYS A 133 4.33 25.27 11.91
N GLU A 134 4.49 24.55 13.01
CA GLU A 134 5.17 25.01 14.21
C GLU A 134 6.64 25.37 13.98
N SER A 135 7.24 24.91 12.88
CA SER A 135 8.60 25.29 12.47
C SER A 135 8.73 26.74 11.98
N GLY A 136 7.62 27.36 11.57
CA GLY A 136 7.63 28.66 10.88
C GLY A 136 7.96 28.57 9.38
N GLU A 137 8.34 27.40 8.86
CA GLU A 137 8.56 27.17 7.43
C GLU A 137 7.23 27.00 6.67
N LYS A 138 7.24 27.32 5.38
CA LYS A 138 6.05 27.12 4.53
C LYS A 138 5.86 25.63 4.25
N THR A 139 4.76 25.07 4.74
CA THR A 139 4.40 23.66 4.53
C THR A 139 2.89 23.47 4.49
N GLU A 140 2.42 22.54 3.66
CA GLU A 140 1.02 22.11 3.59
C GLU A 140 0.75 20.89 4.50
N ALA A 141 1.74 20.44 5.28
CA ALA A 141 1.62 19.29 6.16
C ALA A 141 0.73 19.60 7.38
N LEU A 142 -0.34 18.83 7.56
CA LEU A 142 -1.24 18.98 8.70
C LEU A 142 -0.66 18.32 9.97
N PRO A 143 -0.97 18.84 11.17
CA PRO A 143 -0.57 18.24 12.45
C PRO A 143 -0.96 16.76 12.60
N ALA A 144 -2.05 16.36 11.93
CA ALA A 144 -2.56 14.99 11.90
C ALA A 144 -1.51 13.94 11.50
N ILE A 145 -0.47 14.32 10.74
CA ILE A 145 0.64 13.42 10.39
C ILE A 145 1.34 12.89 11.65
N TRP A 146 1.58 13.76 12.64
CA TRP A 146 2.27 13.41 13.88
C TRP A 146 1.30 12.93 14.97
N ASP A 147 0.04 13.36 14.93
CA ASP A 147 -0.99 12.89 15.87
C ASP A 147 -1.49 11.48 15.54
N LYS A 148 -1.46 11.09 14.25
CA LYS A 148 -1.97 9.80 13.74
C LYS A 148 -0.92 9.08 12.87
N PRO A 149 0.27 8.75 13.40
CA PRO A 149 1.37 8.20 12.60
C PRO A 149 1.02 6.85 11.95
N ALA A 150 0.19 6.03 12.59
CA ALA A 150 -0.26 4.75 12.04
C ALA A 150 -1.21 4.93 10.83
N GLU A 151 -2.10 5.93 10.88
CA GLU A 151 -2.99 6.26 9.77
C GLU A 151 -2.18 6.84 8.60
N PHE A 152 -1.20 7.70 8.89
CA PHE A 152 -0.30 8.26 7.90
C PHE A 152 0.54 7.18 7.21
N LYS A 153 1.14 6.26 7.98
CA LYS A 153 1.82 5.07 7.44
C LYS A 153 0.91 4.24 6.56
N THR A 154 -0.30 3.96 7.01
CA THR A 154 -1.28 3.20 6.22
C THR A 154 -1.59 3.89 4.89
N ALA A 155 -1.69 5.23 4.88
CA ALA A 155 -1.90 5.99 3.65
C ALA A 155 -0.71 5.91 2.69
N ALA A 156 0.53 6.00 3.20
CA ALA A 156 1.75 5.82 2.39
C ALA A 156 1.88 4.39 1.84
N ASP A 157 1.63 3.37 2.68
CA ASP A 157 1.68 1.96 2.29
C ASP A 157 0.67 1.63 1.19
N ARG A 158 -0.51 2.27 1.19
CA ARG A 158 -1.51 2.11 0.12
C ARG A 158 -0.97 2.56 -1.23
N LEU A 159 -0.22 3.68 -1.28
CA LEU A 159 0.41 4.14 -2.51
C LEU A 159 1.47 3.14 -2.99
N ALA A 160 2.36 2.69 -2.09
CA ALA A 160 3.39 1.70 -2.43
C ALA A 160 2.76 0.38 -2.93
N THR A 161 1.69 -0.08 -2.30
CA THR A 161 0.96 -1.29 -2.69
C THR A 161 0.32 -1.15 -4.07
N ALA A 162 -0.35 -0.02 -4.35
CA ALA A 162 -0.96 0.24 -5.65
C ALA A 162 0.09 0.34 -6.77
N ALA A 163 1.24 0.94 -6.48
CA ALA A 163 2.38 0.96 -7.40
C ALA A 163 2.94 -0.45 -7.67
N GLY A 164 3.03 -1.31 -6.66
CA GLY A 164 3.41 -2.71 -6.84
C GLY A 164 2.46 -3.48 -7.75
N LYS A 165 1.14 -3.28 -7.58
CA LYS A 165 0.13 -3.85 -8.49
C LYS A 165 0.28 -3.34 -9.92
N LEU A 166 0.56 -2.04 -10.10
CA LEU A 166 0.82 -1.47 -11.42
C LEU A 166 2.05 -2.11 -12.07
N LYS A 167 3.11 -2.34 -11.30
CA LYS A 167 4.31 -3.05 -11.78
C LYS A 167 3.99 -4.47 -12.23
N THR A 168 3.25 -5.23 -11.42
CA THR A 168 2.83 -6.59 -11.78
C THR A 168 1.98 -6.61 -13.06
N ALA A 169 1.04 -5.69 -13.20
CA ALA A 169 0.21 -5.58 -14.40
C ALA A 169 1.05 -5.21 -15.64
N ALA A 170 2.04 -4.33 -15.47
CA ALA A 170 2.97 -3.97 -16.54
C ALA A 170 3.81 -5.16 -17.02
N ASP A 171 4.35 -5.96 -16.09
CA ASP A 171 5.12 -7.16 -16.40
C ASP A 171 4.27 -8.21 -17.14
N ALA A 172 2.99 -8.31 -16.79
CA ALA A 172 2.03 -9.17 -17.46
C ALA A 172 1.49 -8.60 -18.78
N LYS A 173 1.82 -7.35 -19.12
CA LYS A 173 1.25 -6.59 -20.24
C LYS A 173 -0.29 -6.55 -20.22
N ASP A 174 -0.87 -6.47 -19.02
CA ASP A 174 -2.32 -6.42 -18.81
C ASP A 174 -2.79 -4.97 -18.67
N ALA A 175 -3.31 -4.42 -19.77
CA ALA A 175 -3.79 -3.03 -19.81
C ALA A 175 -5.00 -2.78 -18.88
N ALA A 176 -5.87 -3.78 -18.69
CA ALA A 176 -7.05 -3.63 -17.83
C ALA A 176 -6.63 -3.60 -16.36
N ALA A 177 -5.77 -4.52 -15.94
CA ALA A 177 -5.21 -4.53 -14.60
C ALA A 177 -4.37 -3.27 -14.32
N ALA A 178 -3.59 -2.79 -15.30
CA ALA A 178 -2.82 -1.57 -15.16
C ALA A 178 -3.73 -0.34 -14.96
N LYS A 179 -4.82 -0.22 -15.72
CA LYS A 179 -5.81 0.85 -15.56
C LYS A 179 -6.51 0.81 -14.19
N LEU A 180 -6.82 -0.38 -13.69
CA LEU A 180 -7.36 -0.54 -12.32
C LEU A 180 -6.34 -0.08 -11.27
N ALA A 181 -5.08 -0.50 -11.39
CA ALA A 181 -4.01 -0.08 -10.48
C ALA A 181 -3.76 1.44 -10.52
N MET A 182 -3.85 2.08 -11.70
CA MET A 182 -3.80 3.55 -11.81
C MET A 182 -4.94 4.22 -11.03
N GLY A 183 -6.15 3.65 -11.07
CA GLY A 183 -7.28 4.11 -10.26
C GLY A 183 -7.01 4.00 -8.76
N GLU A 184 -6.40 2.88 -8.33
CA GLU A 184 -6.00 2.69 -6.92
C GLU A 184 -4.92 3.69 -6.49
N ILE A 185 -3.93 4.00 -7.34
CA ILE A 185 -2.94 5.05 -7.08
C ILE A 185 -3.64 6.40 -6.89
N GLY A 186 -4.57 6.77 -7.78
CA GLY A 186 -5.37 7.98 -7.63
C GLY A 186 -6.15 8.04 -6.31
N GLY A 187 -6.74 6.91 -5.92
CA GLY A 187 -7.42 6.75 -4.62
C GLY A 187 -6.48 6.92 -3.43
N ALA A 188 -5.27 6.37 -3.49
CA ALA A 188 -4.25 6.53 -2.45
C ALA A 188 -3.81 8.01 -2.31
N CYS A 189 -3.55 8.68 -3.44
CA CYS A 189 -3.25 10.11 -3.47
C CYS A 189 -4.34 10.94 -2.79
N LYS A 190 -5.60 10.71 -3.16
CA LYS A 190 -6.76 11.42 -2.59
C LYS A 190 -6.88 11.14 -1.09
N GLY A 191 -6.87 9.88 -0.69
CA GLY A 191 -7.05 9.48 0.71
C GLY A 191 -5.96 9.98 1.65
N CYS A 192 -4.73 10.15 1.16
CA CYS A 192 -3.66 10.78 1.94
C CYS A 192 -3.86 12.30 2.03
N HIS A 193 -4.06 12.98 0.89
CA HIS A 193 -4.17 14.43 0.87
C HIS A 193 -5.39 14.96 1.62
N GLU A 194 -6.51 14.24 1.67
CA GLU A 194 -7.71 14.67 2.41
C GLU A 194 -7.51 14.74 3.92
N ASN A 195 -6.60 13.92 4.47
CA ASN A 195 -6.41 13.78 5.91
C ASN A 195 -5.13 14.48 6.41
N PHE A 196 -4.12 14.61 5.55
CA PHE A 196 -2.76 14.96 5.96
C PHE A 196 -2.16 16.17 5.23
N ARG A 197 -2.85 16.70 4.19
CA ARG A 197 -2.39 17.89 3.46
C ARG A 197 -3.45 18.97 3.46
N GLU A 198 -3.02 20.22 3.60
CA GLU A 198 -3.91 21.35 3.41
C GLU A 198 -4.51 21.37 2.01
N LYS A 199 -5.78 21.80 1.96
CA LYS A 199 -6.44 22.12 0.71
C LYS A 199 -5.93 23.47 0.23
N LYS A 200 -5.48 23.52 -1.02
CA LYS A 200 -5.22 24.79 -1.70
C LYS A 200 -6.55 25.54 -1.80
N GLN A 201 -6.55 26.76 -1.28
CA GLN A 201 -7.66 27.72 -1.43
C GLN A 201 -7.63 28.31 -2.84
#